data_AF-A0A2I2F6C8-F1
#
_entry.id   AF-A0A2I2F6C8-F1
#
_cell.length_a   1.000
_cell.length_b   1.000
_cell.length_c   1.000
_cell.angle_alpha   90.00
_cell.angle_beta   90.00
_cell.angle_gamma   90.00
#
_symmetry.space_group_name_H-M   'P 1'
#
loop_
_entity.id
_entity.type
_entity.pdbx_description
1 polymer ?
#
loop_
_entity_poly.entity_id
_entity_poly.type
_entity_poly.pdbx_seq_one_letter_code
_entity_poly.pdbx_strand_id
1 'polypeptide(L)'
;MIVTAWVILVGILLRLYMIHCCRISLWRDSNTHVSGPRSESKVETEKFQKFNTLRCRALANQRLCAVFGISNAFTNDNHGEVERFIRDTRNRLRLSSGDWEQLSYVTYASARHTLNLHASSTSGVSLVNLVQILTLRVVLLVLFAMDDEAIYTSDDNLVKLASEINKAWMQSKDPSEVHPFEDNISLQKSITAIFPKADRLHGAENPLNLILPGFETMWRISLRVFLEVGFKTGLRNPHWRQMLAAFTRQPTKSQFERRSHRGVSAGMLIHEALRLYPPTRRIYRAADSAESSSNKGMFAFDVEASHHATSAWGSTATEFKPERWTGLTPRQRYAFRPFGTSPVAARPTVSSPTEPLSLEPVFDAEILQLWKPTRVFA
;
A
#
# COMPACT_ATOMS: atom_id res chain seq x y z
N MET A 1 20.64 -19.73 11.90
CA MET A 1 20.13 -20.11 10.56
C MET A 1 18.64 -19.86 10.35
N ILE A 2 17.78 -20.02 11.36
CA ILE A 2 16.35 -19.68 11.27
C ILE A 2 16.15 -18.15 11.15
N VAL A 3 16.89 -17.37 11.94
CA VAL A 3 16.90 -15.89 11.98
C VAL A 3 17.18 -15.20 10.63
N THR A 4 18.02 -15.79 9.77
CA THR A 4 18.41 -15.18 8.49
C THR A 4 17.35 -15.29 7.40
N ALA A 5 16.30 -16.11 7.55
CA ALA A 5 15.24 -16.28 6.54
C ALA A 5 14.04 -15.33 6.72
N TRP A 6 13.89 -14.73 7.91
CA TRP A 6 12.68 -14.02 8.35
C TRP A 6 12.70 -12.52 8.05
N VAL A 7 13.85 -11.90 8.27
CA VAL A 7 14.14 -10.49 7.94
C VAL A 7 13.99 -10.22 6.45
N ILE A 8 14.34 -11.25 5.70
CA ILE A 8 14.33 -11.28 4.26
C ILE A 8 12.90 -11.14 3.71
N LEU A 9 11.94 -11.81 4.34
CA LEU A 9 10.55 -11.85 3.90
C LEU A 9 9.85 -10.49 4.02
N VAL A 10 10.15 -9.77 5.10
CA VAL A 10 9.71 -8.38 5.33
C VAL A 10 10.47 -7.45 4.38
N GLY A 11 11.80 -7.55 4.27
CA GLY A 11 12.58 -6.81 3.26
C GLY A 11 12.11 -7.03 1.82
N ILE A 12 11.60 -8.22 1.49
CA ILE A 12 10.94 -8.55 0.22
C ILE A 12 9.60 -7.86 0.08
N LEU A 13 8.74 -7.93 1.09
CA LEU A 13 7.42 -7.34 1.01
C LEU A 13 7.48 -5.82 0.99
N LEU A 14 8.43 -5.25 1.72
CA LEU A 14 8.82 -3.84 1.67
C LEU A 14 9.33 -3.50 0.27
N ARG A 15 10.26 -4.30 -0.27
CA ARG A 15 10.76 -4.13 -1.63
C ARG A 15 9.69 -4.34 -2.71
N LEU A 16 8.69 -5.16 -2.49
CA LEU A 16 7.67 -5.52 -3.48
C LEU A 16 6.40 -4.72 -3.38
N TYR A 17 6.04 -4.26 -2.19
CA TYR A 17 5.15 -3.13 -2.01
C TYR A 17 5.74 -1.96 -2.81
N MET A 18 7.01 -1.62 -2.58
CA MET A 18 7.67 -0.52 -3.29
C MET A 18 7.88 -0.81 -4.79
N ILE A 19 8.23 -2.04 -5.22
CA ILE A 19 8.36 -2.42 -6.65
C ILE A 19 7.00 -2.48 -7.36
N HIS A 20 5.94 -3.01 -6.76
CA HIS A 20 4.62 -3.07 -7.40
C HIS A 20 3.89 -1.74 -7.38
N CYS A 21 4.17 -0.92 -6.36
CA CYS A 21 3.84 0.49 -6.38
C CYS A 21 4.71 1.29 -7.38
N CYS A 22 5.85 0.76 -7.86
CA CYS A 22 6.70 1.35 -8.89
C CYS A 22 6.65 0.67 -10.27
N ARG A 23 5.94 -0.45 -10.44
CA ARG A 23 5.96 -1.26 -11.68
C ARG A 23 4.63 -1.96 -11.94
N ILE A 24 3.74 -1.25 -12.62
CA ILE A 24 2.81 -1.83 -13.60
C ILE A 24 2.84 -0.94 -14.84
N SER A 25 3.59 -1.35 -15.86
CA SER A 25 3.49 -0.82 -17.21
C SER A 25 3.75 -1.96 -18.19
N LEU A 26 2.86 -2.06 -19.19
CA LEU A 26 2.75 -3.08 -20.24
C LEU A 26 1.95 -4.34 -19.86
N TRP A 27 0.64 -4.16 -19.65
CA TRP A 27 -0.29 -5.11 -20.25
C TRP A 27 -0.94 -4.40 -21.44
N ARG A 28 -0.60 -4.89 -22.63
CA ARG A 28 -1.17 -4.44 -23.90
C ARG A 28 -2.66 -4.82 -23.86
N ASP A 29 -3.53 -3.83 -23.80
CA ASP A 29 -4.96 -4.03 -24.03
C ASP A 29 -5.14 -4.49 -25.47
N SER A 30 -5.33 -5.79 -25.67
CA SER A 30 -6.16 -6.25 -26.76
C SER A 30 -7.59 -5.94 -26.36
N ASN A 31 -8.17 -4.91 -26.98
CA ASN A 31 -9.57 -4.50 -26.88
C ASN A 31 -10.51 -5.70 -26.98
N THR A 32 -10.75 -6.34 -25.85
CA THR A 32 -11.74 -7.38 -25.67
C THR A 32 -12.64 -6.86 -24.59
N HIS A 33 -13.90 -6.65 -24.96
CA HIS A 33 -14.94 -6.14 -24.08
C HIS A 33 -15.19 -7.19 -22.99
N VAL A 34 -14.42 -7.14 -21.90
CA VAL A 34 -14.54 -8.10 -20.81
C VAL A 34 -15.67 -7.64 -19.93
N SER A 35 -16.75 -8.40 -19.93
CA SER A 35 -17.82 -8.28 -18.93
C SER A 35 -17.18 -8.46 -17.55
N GLY A 36 -17.20 -7.41 -16.74
CA GLY A 36 -16.74 -7.45 -15.34
C GLY A 36 -17.48 -8.50 -14.52
N PRO A 37 -17.08 -8.73 -13.26
CA PRO A 37 -17.75 -9.70 -12.40
C PRO A 37 -19.23 -9.38 -12.29
N ARG A 38 -20.10 -10.24 -12.85
CA ARG A 38 -21.58 -10.16 -12.84
C ARG A 38 -22.22 -10.05 -11.44
N SER A 39 -21.43 -10.00 -10.36
CA SER A 39 -21.90 -9.92 -8.97
C SER A 39 -21.54 -8.62 -8.25
N GLU A 40 -20.65 -7.78 -8.79
CA GLU A 40 -20.68 -6.34 -8.48
C GLU A 40 -21.64 -5.76 -9.51
N SER A 41 -22.76 -5.20 -9.07
CA SER A 41 -23.73 -4.71 -10.04
C SER A 41 -23.03 -3.68 -10.92
N LYS A 42 -23.18 -3.76 -12.24
CA LYS A 42 -22.65 -2.76 -13.19
C LYS A 42 -22.93 -1.32 -12.69
N VAL A 43 -24.08 -1.17 -12.03
CA VAL A 43 -24.55 0.02 -11.29
C VAL A 43 -23.59 0.49 -10.19
N GLU A 44 -23.04 -0.38 -9.35
CA GLU A 44 -22.08 -0.01 -8.30
C GLU A 44 -20.74 0.45 -8.88
N THR A 45 -20.27 -0.19 -9.96
CA THR A 45 -19.06 0.26 -10.65
C THR A 45 -19.26 1.63 -11.30
N GLU A 46 -20.37 1.83 -12.00
CA GLU A 46 -20.72 3.11 -12.65
C GLU A 46 -20.91 4.22 -11.61
N LYS A 47 -21.56 3.92 -10.47
CA LYS A 47 -21.68 4.85 -9.35
C LYS A 47 -20.32 5.18 -8.75
N PHE A 48 -19.47 4.19 -8.46
CA PHE A 48 -18.13 4.44 -7.91
C PHE A 48 -17.29 5.33 -8.85
N GLN A 49 -17.38 5.09 -10.17
CA GLN A 49 -16.68 5.89 -11.17
C GLN A 49 -17.20 7.33 -11.22
N LYS A 50 -18.51 7.56 -11.10
CA LYS A 50 -19.11 8.90 -11.01
C LYS A 50 -18.55 9.70 -9.83
N PHE A 51 -18.37 9.06 -8.66
CA PHE A 51 -17.90 9.73 -7.44
C PHE A 51 -16.39 9.62 -7.23
N ASN A 52 -15.62 9.19 -8.23
CA ASN A 52 -14.18 9.10 -8.13
C ASN A 52 -13.50 10.44 -8.46
N THR A 53 -13.93 11.54 -7.83
CA THR A 53 -13.30 12.87 -7.97
C THR A 53 -12.34 13.17 -6.81
N LEU A 54 -11.38 14.10 -7.01
CA LEU A 54 -10.47 14.58 -5.96
C LEU A 54 -11.25 15.01 -4.71
N ARG A 55 -12.29 15.81 -4.93
CA ARG A 55 -13.20 16.31 -3.90
C ARG A 55 -13.92 15.20 -3.16
N CYS A 56 -14.54 14.27 -3.88
CA CYS A 56 -15.26 13.15 -3.25
C CYS A 56 -14.32 12.27 -2.41
N ARG A 57 -13.05 12.11 -2.83
CA ARG A 57 -12.02 11.42 -2.05
C ARG A 57 -11.60 12.22 -0.82
N ALA A 58 -11.29 13.50 -0.97
CA ALA A 58 -10.90 14.37 0.13
C ALA A 58 -12.00 14.41 1.21
N LEU A 59 -13.25 14.62 0.80
CA LEU A 59 -14.42 14.59 1.67
C LEU A 59 -14.56 13.27 2.45
N ALA A 60 -14.38 12.13 1.78
CA ALA A 60 -14.44 10.82 2.44
C ALA A 60 -13.32 10.57 3.47
N ASN A 61 -12.22 11.32 3.38
CA ASN A 61 -11.04 11.21 4.23
C ASN A 61 -10.86 12.38 5.20
N GLN A 62 -11.85 13.27 5.36
CA GLN A 62 -11.73 14.44 6.26
C GLN A 62 -11.42 14.08 7.71
N ARG A 63 -11.90 12.91 8.17
CA ARG A 63 -11.55 12.39 9.50
C ARG A 63 -10.03 12.18 9.68
N LEU A 64 -9.31 11.86 8.60
CA LEU A 64 -7.86 11.68 8.65
C LEU A 64 -7.15 13.04 8.75
N CYS A 65 -7.68 14.09 8.13
CA CYS A 65 -7.21 15.46 8.34
C CYS A 65 -7.32 15.83 9.82
N ALA A 66 -8.50 15.62 10.41
CA ALA A 66 -8.78 15.98 11.79
C ALA A 66 -7.83 15.27 12.77
N VAL A 67 -7.68 13.94 12.63
CA VAL A 67 -6.92 13.13 13.60
C VAL A 67 -5.40 13.25 13.42
N PHE A 68 -4.92 13.43 12.19
CA PHE A 68 -3.49 13.36 11.88
C PHE A 68 -2.88 14.69 11.42
N GLY A 69 -3.68 15.73 11.19
CA GLY A 69 -3.20 17.04 10.74
C GLY A 69 -2.51 16.97 9.37
N ILE A 70 -3.00 16.11 8.47
CA ILE A 70 -2.37 15.85 7.17
C ILE A 70 -3.11 16.52 6.01
N SER A 71 -2.34 17.08 5.09
CA SER A 71 -2.80 17.56 3.79
C SER A 71 -1.96 16.92 2.69
N ASN A 72 -2.50 15.86 2.08
CA ASN A 72 -1.88 15.12 0.98
C ASN A 72 -2.91 14.72 -0.08
N ALA A 73 -2.48 13.94 -1.05
CA ALA A 73 -3.34 13.50 -2.15
C ALA A 73 -4.64 12.81 -1.72
N PHE A 74 -4.71 12.18 -0.54
CA PHE A 74 -5.93 11.52 -0.06
C PHE A 74 -6.93 12.47 0.62
N THR A 75 -6.42 13.56 1.19
CA THR A 75 -7.18 14.47 2.06
C THR A 75 -7.43 15.84 1.45
N ASN A 76 -6.77 16.14 0.33
CA ASN A 76 -6.83 17.43 -0.34
C ASN A 76 -7.43 17.28 -1.75
N ASP A 77 -8.18 18.30 -2.17
CA ASP A 77 -8.84 18.40 -3.48
C ASP A 77 -8.24 19.51 -4.36
N ASN A 78 -7.25 20.27 -3.87
CA ASN A 78 -6.47 21.20 -4.68
C ASN A 78 -5.60 20.45 -5.68
N HIS A 79 -5.92 20.57 -6.96
CA HIS A 79 -5.23 19.88 -8.04
C HIS A 79 -3.71 20.10 -8.02
N GLY A 80 -3.24 21.34 -7.86
CA GLY A 80 -1.81 21.67 -7.93
C GLY A 80 -1.00 21.13 -6.75
N GLU A 81 -1.58 21.14 -5.55
CA GLU A 81 -0.94 20.58 -4.34
C GLU A 81 -0.90 19.06 -4.39
N VAL A 82 -2.01 18.45 -4.82
CA VAL A 82 -2.11 17.01 -5.01
C VAL A 82 -1.12 16.53 -6.07
N GLU A 83 -1.05 17.18 -7.23
CA GLU A 83 -0.09 16.83 -8.29
C GLU A 83 1.36 16.96 -7.84
N ARG A 84 1.68 18.03 -7.09
CA ARG A 84 3.02 18.22 -6.50
C ARG A 84 3.36 17.08 -5.55
N PHE A 85 2.48 16.76 -4.60
CA PHE A 85 2.67 15.66 -3.66
C PHE A 85 2.91 14.34 -4.41
N ILE A 86 2.15 14.09 -5.49
CA ILE A 86 2.31 12.90 -6.32
C ILE A 86 3.67 12.83 -6.98
N ARG A 87 4.05 13.91 -7.66
CA ARG A 87 5.33 13.98 -8.36
C ARG A 87 6.49 13.78 -7.39
N ASP A 88 6.45 14.43 -6.24
CA ASP A 88 7.52 14.39 -5.26
C ASP A 88 7.64 13.03 -4.59
N THR A 89 6.50 12.39 -4.29
CA THR A 89 6.44 11.01 -3.79
C THR A 89 6.97 10.04 -4.84
N ARG A 90 6.52 10.13 -6.10
CA ARG A 90 7.00 9.27 -7.20
C ARG A 90 8.52 9.37 -7.39
N ASN A 91 9.08 10.56 -7.29
CA ASN A 91 10.53 10.75 -7.43
C ASN A 91 11.33 10.03 -6.34
N ARG A 92 10.85 10.03 -5.09
CA ARG A 92 11.47 9.30 -3.97
C ARG A 92 11.42 7.78 -4.12
N LEU A 93 10.44 7.29 -4.87
CA LEU A 93 10.21 5.87 -5.09
C LEU A 93 10.98 5.30 -6.29
N ARG A 94 11.68 6.14 -7.05
CA ARG A 94 12.52 5.72 -8.17
C ARG A 94 13.85 5.18 -7.66
N LEU A 95 13.81 3.93 -7.19
CA LEU A 95 14.96 3.26 -6.61
C LEU A 95 15.86 2.61 -7.66
N SER A 96 17.15 2.93 -7.59
CA SER A 96 18.23 2.30 -8.34
C SER A 96 18.52 0.87 -7.84
N SER A 97 19.32 0.09 -8.58
CA SER A 97 19.79 -1.22 -8.11
C SER A 97 20.57 -1.11 -6.79
N GLY A 98 21.39 -0.05 -6.62
CA GLY A 98 22.14 0.21 -5.39
C GLY A 98 21.22 0.51 -4.22
N ASP A 99 20.16 1.30 -4.43
CA ASP A 99 19.19 1.63 -3.38
C ASP A 99 18.46 0.37 -2.89
N TRP A 100 18.20 -0.58 -3.80
CA TRP A 100 17.62 -1.87 -3.43
C TRP A 100 18.55 -2.75 -2.61
N GLU A 101 19.85 -2.70 -2.87
CA GLU A 101 20.87 -3.39 -2.08
C GLU A 101 21.01 -2.74 -0.70
N GLN A 102 21.04 -1.40 -0.62
CA GLN A 102 21.05 -0.64 0.63
C GLN A 102 19.80 -0.94 1.47
N LEU A 103 18.61 -0.97 0.85
CA LEU A 103 17.37 -1.33 1.53
C LEU A 103 17.42 -2.74 2.13
N SER A 104 17.95 -3.70 1.37
CA SER A 104 18.15 -5.07 1.84
C SER A 104 19.13 -5.14 3.02
N TYR A 105 20.22 -4.38 2.93
CA TYR A 105 21.21 -4.26 4.00
C TYR A 105 20.62 -3.65 5.28
N VAL A 106 19.94 -2.50 5.17
CA VAL A 106 19.33 -1.79 6.32
C VAL A 106 18.30 -2.67 7.02
N THR A 107 17.40 -3.29 6.26
CA THR A 107 16.39 -4.20 6.82
C THR A 107 17.05 -5.42 7.48
N TYR A 108 18.08 -6.00 6.85
CA TYR A 108 18.86 -7.10 7.42
C TYR A 108 19.56 -6.72 8.74
N ALA A 109 20.30 -5.62 8.74
CA ALA A 109 21.05 -5.13 9.90
C ALA A 109 20.12 -4.77 11.06
N SER A 110 19.02 -4.05 10.79
CA SER A 110 18.04 -3.68 11.82
C SER A 110 17.43 -4.91 12.49
N ALA A 111 16.95 -5.89 11.73
CA ALA A 111 16.31 -7.03 12.37
C ALA A 111 17.32 -7.89 13.13
N ARG A 112 18.56 -8.00 12.64
CA ARG A 112 19.62 -8.66 13.41
C ARG A 112 19.92 -7.94 14.71
N HIS A 113 19.96 -6.61 14.68
CA HIS A 113 20.16 -5.80 15.87
C HIS A 113 19.05 -6.06 16.90
N THR A 114 17.78 -5.92 16.51
CA THR A 114 16.63 -6.18 17.40
C THR A 114 16.65 -7.62 17.94
N LEU A 115 16.94 -8.62 17.09
CA LEU A 115 16.99 -10.02 17.53
C LEU A 115 18.16 -10.29 18.48
N ASN A 116 19.32 -9.65 18.28
CA ASN A 116 20.47 -9.78 19.17
C ASN A 116 20.21 -9.16 20.54
N LEU A 117 19.57 -7.97 20.58
CA LEU A 117 19.18 -7.32 21.84
C LEU A 117 18.29 -8.20 22.70
N HIS A 118 17.42 -8.99 22.05
CA HIS A 118 16.51 -9.90 22.72
C HIS A 118 16.98 -11.36 22.76
N ALA A 119 18.22 -11.66 22.36
CA ALA A 119 18.73 -13.03 22.28
C ALA A 119 18.75 -13.74 23.66
N SER A 120 18.99 -12.98 24.73
CA SER A 120 18.97 -13.46 26.11
C SER A 120 17.58 -13.39 26.77
N SER A 121 16.57 -12.89 26.06
CA SER A 121 15.22 -12.74 26.60
C SER A 121 14.46 -14.07 26.52
N THR A 122 13.91 -14.52 27.65
CA THR A 122 13.05 -15.70 27.72
C THR A 122 11.66 -15.47 27.11
N SER A 123 11.25 -14.21 26.94
CA SER A 123 9.94 -13.82 26.40
C SER A 123 9.89 -13.76 24.86
N GLY A 124 11.02 -13.98 24.18
CA GLY A 124 11.12 -13.86 22.73
C GLY A 124 10.98 -12.40 22.24
N VAL A 125 10.72 -12.22 20.94
CA VAL A 125 10.55 -10.91 20.31
C VAL A 125 9.11 -10.73 19.85
N SER A 126 8.50 -9.57 20.16
CA SER A 126 7.21 -9.19 19.59
C SER A 126 7.34 -9.06 18.07
N LEU A 127 6.77 -10.02 17.34
CA LEU A 127 6.78 -10.03 15.88
C LEU A 127 6.12 -8.77 15.30
N VAL A 128 5.06 -8.26 15.94
CA VAL A 128 4.39 -7.03 15.51
C VAL A 128 5.35 -5.86 15.59
N ASN A 129 6.03 -5.68 16.73
CA ASN A 129 6.97 -4.58 16.93
C ASN A 129 8.13 -4.68 15.93
N LEU A 130 8.69 -5.88 15.73
CA LEU A 130 9.77 -6.09 14.78
C LEU A 130 9.34 -5.69 13.35
N VAL A 131 8.17 -6.14 12.89
CA VAL A 131 7.68 -5.78 11.54
C VAL A 131 7.41 -4.28 11.44
N GLN A 132 6.88 -3.65 12.48
CA GLN A 132 6.64 -2.20 12.50
C GLN A 132 7.94 -1.40 12.43
N ILE A 133 8.94 -1.75 13.25
CA ILE A 133 10.28 -1.14 13.23
C ILE A 133 10.88 -1.22 11.82
N LEU A 134 10.94 -2.42 11.24
CA LEU A 134 11.53 -2.62 9.92
C LEU A 134 10.80 -1.83 8.83
N THR A 135 9.47 -1.76 8.92
CA THR A 135 8.65 -1.00 7.97
C THR A 135 8.91 0.49 8.09
N LEU A 136 8.96 1.04 9.31
CA LEU A 136 9.26 2.46 9.51
C LEU A 136 10.67 2.81 9.03
N ARG A 137 11.67 1.99 9.29
CA ARG A 137 13.03 2.24 8.80
C ARG A 137 13.09 2.33 7.27
N VAL A 138 12.32 1.48 6.57
CA VAL A 138 12.17 1.59 5.11
C VAL A 138 11.49 2.89 4.69
N VAL A 139 10.45 3.31 5.40
CA VAL A 139 9.80 4.60 5.16
C VAL A 139 10.78 5.75 5.36
N LEU A 140 11.54 5.77 6.44
CA LEU A 140 12.54 6.80 6.73
C LEU A 140 13.61 6.84 5.63
N LEU A 141 14.18 5.69 5.26
CA LEU A 141 15.19 5.60 4.23
C LEU A 141 14.66 6.09 2.87
N VAL A 142 13.52 5.57 2.42
CA VAL A 142 13.06 5.80 1.04
C VAL A 142 12.28 7.10 0.88
N LEU A 143 11.36 7.42 1.79
CA LEU A 143 10.47 8.57 1.64
C LEU A 143 11.06 9.86 2.23
N PHE A 144 12.02 9.74 3.15
CA PHE A 144 12.66 10.89 3.80
C PHE A 144 14.15 11.03 3.50
N ALA A 145 14.74 10.11 2.72
CA ALA A 145 16.18 10.10 2.42
C ALA A 145 17.05 10.15 3.70
N MET A 146 16.58 9.49 4.77
CA MET A 146 17.30 9.35 6.03
C MET A 146 18.19 8.11 5.92
N ASP A 147 19.42 8.25 5.46
CA ASP A 147 20.33 7.12 5.27
C ASP A 147 20.74 6.51 6.61
N ASP A 148 21.72 7.14 7.27
CA ASP A 148 22.25 6.67 8.55
C ASP A 148 21.21 6.84 9.67
N GLU A 149 20.42 7.91 9.63
CA GLU A 149 19.41 8.20 10.65
C GLU A 149 18.32 7.12 10.69
N ALA A 150 17.96 6.52 9.55
CA ALA A 150 17.02 5.40 9.52
C ALA A 150 17.59 4.13 10.16
N ILE A 151 18.91 4.01 10.36
CA ILE A 151 19.56 2.90 11.09
C ILE A 151 19.70 3.24 12.57
N TYR A 152 20.05 4.47 12.91
CA TYR A 152 20.33 4.87 14.30
C TYR A 152 19.11 5.33 15.09
N THR A 153 17.97 5.59 14.44
CA THR A 153 16.71 5.89 15.15
C THR A 153 16.39 4.76 16.14
N SER A 154 16.10 5.10 17.39
CA SER A 154 15.80 4.13 18.45
C SER A 154 14.57 3.27 18.12
N ASP A 155 14.68 1.96 18.36
CA ASP A 155 13.55 1.01 18.22
C ASP A 155 12.36 1.44 19.10
N ASP A 156 12.61 1.98 20.29
CA ASP A 156 11.55 2.46 21.19
C ASP A 156 10.79 3.64 20.61
N ASN A 157 11.48 4.57 19.95
CA ASN A 157 10.85 5.71 19.28
C ASN A 157 9.97 5.24 18.11
N LEU A 158 10.44 4.25 17.33
CA LEU A 158 9.70 3.68 16.22
C LEU A 158 8.45 2.92 16.70
N VAL A 159 8.59 2.10 17.75
CA VAL A 159 7.46 1.37 18.36
C VAL A 159 6.45 2.35 18.97
N LYS A 160 6.93 3.41 19.63
CA LYS A 160 6.06 4.45 20.18
C LYS A 160 5.28 5.15 19.07
N LEU A 161 5.95 5.60 17.99
CA LEU A 161 5.27 6.21 16.85
C LEU A 161 4.23 5.26 16.24
N ALA A 162 4.59 4.00 15.99
CA ALA A 162 3.67 3.00 15.46
C ALA A 162 2.43 2.80 16.35
N SER A 163 2.63 2.77 17.68
CA SER A 163 1.55 2.64 18.66
C SER A 163 0.62 3.85 18.64
N GLU A 164 1.17 5.07 18.62
CA GLU A 164 0.37 6.30 18.60
C GLU A 164 -0.37 6.49 17.27
N ILE A 165 0.24 6.12 16.13
CA ILE A 165 -0.45 6.08 14.84
C ILE A 165 -1.64 5.12 14.89
N ASN A 166 -1.44 3.89 15.40
CA ASN A 166 -2.52 2.91 15.44
C ASN A 166 -3.64 3.33 16.41
N LYS A 167 -3.32 3.96 17.55
CA LYS A 167 -4.33 4.53 18.47
C LYS A 167 -5.16 5.61 17.78
N ALA A 168 -4.50 6.61 17.19
CA ALA A 168 -5.15 7.67 16.45
C ALA A 168 -6.01 7.12 15.30
N TRP A 169 -5.51 6.12 14.57
CA TRP A 169 -6.26 5.45 13.50
C TRP A 169 -7.52 4.76 14.02
N MET A 170 -7.45 4.11 15.19
CA MET A 170 -8.62 3.48 15.81
C MET A 170 -9.65 4.51 16.27
N GLN A 171 -9.21 5.58 16.92
CA GLN A 171 -10.06 6.71 17.33
C GLN A 171 -10.75 7.36 16.12
N SER A 172 -10.07 7.46 14.98
CA SER A 172 -10.66 8.03 13.76
C SER A 172 -11.93 7.32 13.27
N LYS A 173 -12.16 6.06 13.69
CA LYS A 173 -13.32 5.26 13.25
C LYS A 173 -14.57 5.55 14.07
N ASP A 174 -14.43 6.15 15.25
CA ASP A 174 -15.54 6.56 16.10
C ASP A 174 -15.63 8.09 16.12
N PRO A 175 -16.66 8.70 15.50
CA PRO A 175 -16.81 10.16 15.48
C PRO A 175 -16.80 10.82 16.87
N SER A 176 -17.15 10.09 17.94
CA SER A 176 -17.16 10.60 19.32
C SER A 176 -15.77 10.65 19.96
N GLU A 177 -14.81 9.90 19.44
CA GLU A 177 -13.43 9.84 19.95
C GLU A 177 -12.44 10.64 19.07
N VAL A 178 -12.93 11.29 18.01
CA VAL A 178 -12.09 12.10 17.12
C VAL A 178 -11.64 13.37 17.84
N HIS A 179 -10.35 13.42 18.14
CA HIS A 179 -9.69 14.62 18.64
C HIS A 179 -8.82 15.26 17.53
N PRO A 180 -8.77 16.60 17.46
CA PRO A 180 -7.85 17.30 16.57
C PRO A 180 -6.40 16.88 16.82
N PHE A 181 -5.60 16.84 15.76
CA PHE A 181 -4.19 16.49 15.82
C PHE A 181 -3.40 17.41 16.75
N GLU A 182 -3.77 18.68 16.80
CA GLU A 182 -3.20 19.74 17.64
C GLU A 182 -3.29 19.40 19.13
N ASP A 183 -4.32 18.65 19.52
CA ASP A 183 -4.56 18.20 20.89
C ASP A 183 -3.90 16.84 21.19
N ASN A 184 -3.46 16.11 20.15
CA ASN A 184 -2.81 14.81 20.30
C ASN A 184 -1.31 14.94 20.63
N ILE A 185 -1.02 15.39 21.85
CA ILE A 185 0.34 15.66 22.34
C ILE A 185 1.23 14.42 22.30
N SER A 186 0.68 13.22 22.53
CA SER A 186 1.45 11.97 22.54
C SER A 186 1.95 11.60 21.15
N LEU A 187 1.06 11.69 20.14
CA LEU A 187 1.44 11.46 18.74
C LEU A 187 2.45 12.52 18.27
N GLN A 188 2.20 13.80 18.57
CA GLN A 188 3.13 14.88 18.22
C GLN A 188 4.53 14.67 18.81
N LYS A 189 4.62 14.31 20.10
CA LYS A 189 5.91 13.99 20.76
C LYS A 189 6.63 12.83 20.07
N SER A 190 5.89 11.79 19.68
CA SER A 190 6.48 10.64 18.98
C SER A 190 7.03 11.00 17.59
N ILE A 191 6.39 11.94 16.88
CA ILE A 191 6.90 12.49 15.61
C ILE A 191 8.15 13.32 15.86
N THR A 192 8.13 14.24 16.84
CA THR A 192 9.27 15.10 17.17
C THR A 192 10.51 14.31 17.57
N ALA A 193 10.35 13.14 18.20
CA ALA A 193 11.46 12.26 18.56
C ALA A 193 12.23 11.71 17.35
N ILE A 194 11.63 11.71 16.15
CA ILE A 194 12.24 11.24 14.90
C ILE A 194 12.51 12.41 13.94
N PHE A 195 11.61 13.40 13.91
CA PHE A 195 11.65 14.58 13.05
C PHE A 195 11.68 15.86 13.88
N PRO A 196 12.79 16.18 14.57
CA PRO A 196 12.85 17.31 15.49
C PRO A 196 12.66 18.68 14.81
N LYS A 197 12.96 18.76 13.50
CA LYS A 197 12.89 20.00 12.72
C LYS A 197 11.62 20.13 11.87
N ALA A 198 10.73 19.13 11.86
CA ALA A 198 9.56 19.18 10.99
C ALA A 198 8.48 20.12 11.53
N ASP A 199 7.92 20.96 10.66
CA ASP A 199 6.69 21.68 10.93
C ASP A 199 5.49 20.73 10.79
N ARG A 200 5.20 20.02 11.87
CA ARG A 200 4.11 19.04 11.94
C ARG A 200 2.72 19.67 11.98
N LEU A 201 2.61 20.94 12.37
CA LEU A 201 1.31 21.64 12.44
C LEU A 201 0.95 22.25 11.08
N HIS A 202 1.94 22.49 10.22
CA HIS A 202 1.68 22.79 8.83
C HIS A 202 1.26 21.51 8.06
N GLY A 203 -0.02 21.44 7.69
CA GLY A 203 -0.63 20.21 7.18
C GLY A 203 0.09 19.56 6.00
N ALA A 204 0.69 20.33 5.08
CA ALA A 204 1.43 19.80 3.93
C ALA A 204 2.87 19.34 4.27
N GLU A 205 3.46 19.86 5.35
CA GLU A 205 4.83 19.55 5.79
C GLU A 205 4.86 18.46 6.88
N ASN A 206 3.69 18.09 7.41
CA ASN A 206 3.56 17.03 8.40
C ASN A 206 4.15 15.69 7.88
N PRO A 207 5.15 15.09 8.56
CA PRO A 207 5.75 13.82 8.14
C PRO A 207 4.72 12.68 8.00
N LEU A 208 3.59 12.74 8.71
CA LEU A 208 2.52 11.75 8.59
C LEU A 208 1.94 11.64 7.18
N ASN A 209 2.07 12.67 6.34
CA ASN A 209 1.68 12.61 4.93
C ASN A 209 2.34 11.47 4.15
N LEU A 210 3.61 11.18 4.46
CA LEU A 210 4.37 10.10 3.83
C LEU A 210 4.40 8.84 4.70
N ILE A 211 4.43 9.00 6.03
CA ILE A 211 4.48 7.86 6.95
C ILE A 211 3.21 7.03 6.86
N LEU A 212 2.01 7.61 6.96
CA LEU A 212 0.77 6.84 6.98
C LEU A 212 0.60 5.93 5.75
N PRO A 213 0.68 6.42 4.49
CA PRO A 213 0.56 5.55 3.32
C PRO A 213 1.76 4.62 3.12
N GLY A 214 2.95 4.99 3.60
CA GLY A 214 4.13 4.15 3.53
C GLY A 214 4.14 3.03 4.58
N PHE A 215 3.59 3.27 5.77
CA PHE A 215 3.74 2.41 6.94
C PHE A 215 2.51 1.52 7.19
N GLU A 216 1.32 2.11 7.35
CA GLU A 216 0.15 1.42 7.94
C GLU A 216 -0.30 0.20 7.13
N THR A 217 -0.35 0.34 5.82
CA THR A 217 -0.69 -0.74 4.89
C THR A 217 0.44 -1.75 4.78
N MET A 218 1.68 -1.25 4.74
CA MET A 218 2.88 -2.03 4.45
C MET A 218 3.28 -2.98 5.58
N TRP A 219 3.18 -2.56 6.85
CA TRP A 219 3.53 -3.45 7.97
C TRP A 219 2.52 -4.60 8.10
N ARG A 220 1.24 -4.34 7.83
CA ARG A 220 0.15 -5.33 7.93
C ARG A 220 0.29 -6.41 6.87
N ILE A 221 0.54 -6.04 5.61
CA ILE A 221 0.78 -7.04 4.54
C ILE A 221 2.07 -7.80 4.79
N SER A 222 3.12 -7.13 5.27
CA SER A 222 4.38 -7.77 5.64
C SER A 222 4.18 -8.87 6.68
N LEU A 223 3.43 -8.58 7.73
CA LEU A 223 3.05 -9.55 8.77
C LEU A 223 2.20 -10.69 8.20
N ARG A 224 1.23 -10.40 7.32
CA ARG A 224 0.32 -11.42 6.77
C ARG A 224 1.06 -12.45 5.93
N VAL A 225 1.97 -12.03 5.06
CA VAL A 225 2.76 -12.97 4.24
C VAL A 225 3.73 -13.75 5.12
N PHE A 226 4.28 -13.11 6.15
CA PHE A 226 5.12 -13.79 7.13
C PHE A 226 4.40 -14.96 7.78
N LEU A 227 3.19 -14.73 8.26
CA LEU A 227 2.37 -15.80 8.85
C LEU A 227 1.98 -16.84 7.79
N GLU A 228 1.62 -16.41 6.58
CA GLU A 228 1.16 -17.33 5.53
C GLU A 228 2.25 -18.26 5.02
N VAL A 229 3.41 -17.71 4.66
CA VAL A 229 4.55 -18.45 4.10
C VAL A 229 5.39 -19.10 5.21
N GLY A 230 5.44 -18.52 6.39
CA GLY A 230 6.21 -19.03 7.52
C GLY A 230 5.53 -20.16 8.28
N PHE A 231 4.22 -20.01 8.51
CA PHE A 231 3.51 -20.73 9.57
C PHE A 231 2.16 -21.32 9.16
N LYS A 232 1.71 -21.11 7.91
CA LYS A 232 0.45 -21.66 7.41
C LYS A 232 0.68 -22.46 6.13
N THR A 233 0.25 -21.96 4.97
CA THR A 233 0.33 -22.70 3.71
C THR A 233 1.78 -23.01 3.32
N GLY A 234 2.72 -22.14 3.71
CA GLY A 234 4.15 -22.38 3.48
C GLY A 234 4.77 -23.50 4.32
N LEU A 235 4.11 -24.01 5.38
CA LEU A 235 4.57 -25.23 6.07
C LEU A 235 4.52 -26.45 5.14
N ARG A 236 3.51 -26.51 4.27
CA ARG A 236 3.38 -27.54 3.22
C ARG A 236 4.25 -27.25 2.00
N ASN A 237 4.80 -26.03 1.90
CA ASN A 237 5.62 -25.57 0.77
C ASN A 237 6.92 -24.91 1.28
N PRO A 238 7.80 -25.67 1.95
CA PRO A 238 8.94 -25.09 2.68
C PRO A 238 9.93 -24.31 1.79
N HIS A 239 9.98 -24.62 0.48
CA HIS A 239 10.80 -23.94 -0.52
C HIS A 239 10.40 -22.47 -0.74
N TRP A 240 9.16 -22.06 -0.44
CA TRP A 240 8.74 -20.65 -0.55
C TRP A 240 9.56 -19.72 0.34
N ARG A 241 9.93 -20.18 1.53
CA ARG A 241 10.81 -19.42 2.44
C ARG A 241 12.20 -19.24 1.85
N GLN A 242 12.74 -20.27 1.19
CA GLN A 242 14.06 -20.20 0.54
C GLN A 242 14.05 -19.27 -0.68
N MET A 243 12.96 -19.30 -1.45
CA MET A 243 12.75 -18.42 -2.59
C MET A 243 12.74 -16.95 -2.17
N LEU A 244 12.00 -16.65 -1.10
CA LEU A 244 12.03 -15.33 -0.50
C LEU A 244 13.44 -15.07 0.04
N ALA A 245 14.04 -15.96 0.83
CA ALA A 245 15.43 -15.87 1.30
C ALA A 245 16.44 -15.48 0.20
N ALA A 246 16.30 -16.02 -1.01
CA ALA A 246 17.17 -15.73 -2.13
C ALA A 246 16.96 -14.32 -2.72
N PHE A 247 15.74 -13.80 -2.70
CA PHE A 247 15.46 -12.47 -3.24
C PHE A 247 16.09 -11.33 -2.45
N THR A 248 16.13 -11.32 -1.13
CA THR A 248 16.83 -10.18 -0.47
C THR A 248 18.33 -10.26 -0.62
N ARG A 249 18.91 -11.46 -0.75
CA ARG A 249 20.34 -11.57 -1.02
C ARG A 249 20.70 -10.99 -2.38
N GLN A 250 19.81 -11.14 -3.35
CA GLN A 250 19.98 -10.60 -4.70
C GLN A 250 18.68 -9.91 -5.11
N PRO A 251 18.46 -8.68 -4.64
CA PRO A 251 17.24 -7.97 -4.89
C PRO A 251 17.25 -7.52 -6.36
N THR A 252 16.83 -8.39 -7.27
CA THR A 252 16.71 -8.10 -8.71
C THR A 252 15.35 -8.53 -9.25
N LYS A 253 14.96 -7.99 -10.40
CA LYS A 253 13.74 -8.41 -11.10
C LYS A 253 13.81 -9.87 -11.50
N SER A 254 14.95 -10.31 -12.04
CA SER A 254 15.13 -11.71 -12.48
C SER A 254 14.96 -12.68 -11.32
N GLN A 255 15.51 -12.35 -10.13
CA GLN A 255 15.32 -13.14 -8.93
C GLN A 255 13.86 -13.16 -8.45
N PHE A 256 13.15 -12.04 -8.63
CA PHE A 256 11.74 -11.90 -8.25
C PHE A 256 10.80 -12.82 -9.02
N GLU A 257 11.02 -12.86 -10.33
CA GLU A 257 10.18 -13.54 -11.30
C GLU A 257 10.63 -14.99 -11.50
N ARG A 258 11.82 -15.36 -10.99
CA ARG A 258 12.36 -16.71 -11.09
C ARG A 258 11.38 -17.73 -10.50
N ARG A 259 10.94 -18.64 -11.36
CA ARG A 259 10.06 -19.75 -10.97
C ARG A 259 10.89 -20.89 -10.39
N SER A 260 10.35 -21.51 -9.35
CA SER A 260 10.82 -22.79 -8.82
C SER A 260 10.45 -23.94 -9.78
N HIS A 261 10.93 -25.15 -9.46
CA HIS A 261 10.53 -26.39 -10.15
C HIS A 261 9.00 -26.63 -10.14
N ARG A 262 8.26 -26.00 -9.22
CA ARG A 262 6.78 -26.06 -9.14
C ARG A 262 6.08 -24.89 -9.83
N GLY A 263 6.81 -24.06 -10.58
CA GLY A 263 6.24 -22.93 -11.33
C GLY A 263 5.90 -21.68 -10.52
N VAL A 264 6.05 -21.70 -9.19
CA VAL A 264 5.81 -20.55 -8.30
C VAL A 264 7.05 -19.65 -8.23
N SER A 265 6.87 -18.32 -8.22
CA SER A 265 7.92 -17.31 -7.97
C SER A 265 7.60 -16.45 -6.74
N ALA A 266 8.58 -15.65 -6.29
CA ALA A 266 8.39 -14.73 -5.16
C ALA A 266 7.27 -13.72 -5.47
N GLY A 267 7.16 -13.31 -6.73
CA GLY A 267 6.08 -12.42 -7.14
C GLY A 267 4.72 -13.04 -7.06
N MET A 268 4.58 -14.31 -7.42
CA MET A 268 3.30 -15.00 -7.32
C MET A 268 2.84 -15.13 -5.86
N LEU A 269 3.78 -15.32 -4.92
CA LEU A 269 3.48 -15.33 -3.47
C LEU A 269 2.95 -13.98 -2.99
N ILE A 270 3.57 -12.88 -3.43
CA ILE A 270 3.19 -11.54 -2.98
C ILE A 270 1.88 -11.08 -3.61
N HIS A 271 1.67 -11.34 -4.90
CA HIS A 271 0.38 -11.03 -5.53
C HIS A 271 -0.76 -11.82 -4.88
N GLU A 272 -0.53 -13.10 -4.55
CA GLU A 272 -1.55 -13.90 -3.86
C GLU A 272 -1.82 -13.39 -2.44
N ALA A 273 -0.80 -12.89 -1.75
CA ALA A 273 -0.98 -12.25 -0.45
C ALA A 273 -1.75 -10.94 -0.55
N LEU A 274 -1.44 -10.09 -1.52
CA LEU A 274 -2.17 -8.84 -1.77
C LEU A 274 -3.63 -9.09 -2.17
N ARG A 275 -3.90 -10.24 -2.80
CA ARG A 275 -5.26 -10.68 -3.13
C ARG A 275 -6.00 -11.18 -1.89
N LEU A 276 -5.39 -12.08 -1.13
CA LEU A 276 -6.05 -12.72 0.01
C LEU A 276 -6.15 -11.78 1.22
N TYR A 277 -5.18 -10.88 1.39
CA TYR A 277 -5.03 -9.97 2.51
C TYR A 277 -4.83 -8.52 2.02
N PRO A 278 -5.79 -7.92 1.29
CA PRO A 278 -5.61 -6.60 0.71
C PRO A 278 -5.35 -5.55 1.80
N PRO A 279 -4.28 -4.73 1.68
CA PRO A 279 -3.97 -3.68 2.65
C PRO A 279 -5.10 -2.64 2.75
N THR A 280 -5.75 -2.37 1.63
CA THR A 280 -6.92 -1.50 1.52
C THR A 280 -8.15 -2.35 1.25
N ARG A 281 -8.97 -2.59 2.28
CA ARG A 281 -10.20 -3.39 2.15
C ARG A 281 -11.31 -2.66 1.42
N ARG A 282 -11.44 -1.36 1.65
CA ARG A 282 -12.52 -0.52 1.10
C ARG A 282 -11.96 0.82 0.66
N ILE A 283 -12.43 1.30 -0.49
CA ILE A 283 -12.08 2.62 -1.01
C ILE A 283 -13.33 3.48 -0.95
N TYR A 284 -13.32 4.50 -0.10
CA TYR A 284 -14.47 5.37 0.13
C TYR A 284 -14.45 6.61 -0.78
N ARG A 285 -15.64 7.04 -1.20
CA ARG A 285 -15.92 8.30 -1.92
C ARG A 285 -17.19 8.92 -1.33
N ALA A 286 -17.18 10.22 -1.04
CA ALA A 286 -18.38 10.94 -0.65
C ALA A 286 -19.25 11.21 -1.88
N ALA A 287 -20.57 11.27 -1.71
CA ALA A 287 -21.44 11.86 -2.73
C ALA A 287 -21.15 13.36 -2.83
N ASP A 288 -20.96 13.88 -4.05
CA ASP A 288 -20.86 15.32 -4.26
C ASP A 288 -22.25 15.96 -4.06
N SER A 289 -22.37 16.89 -3.12
CA SER A 289 -23.64 17.40 -2.60
C SER A 289 -24.25 18.52 -3.47
N ALA A 290 -23.94 18.58 -4.76
CA ALA A 290 -24.59 19.52 -5.67
C ALA A 290 -26.02 19.08 -6.05
N GLU A 291 -26.35 17.80 -5.92
CA GLU A 291 -27.68 17.26 -6.23
C GLU A 291 -28.16 16.35 -5.10
N SER A 292 -29.31 16.68 -4.52
CA SER A 292 -30.11 15.95 -3.51
C SER A 292 -29.84 16.24 -2.03
N SER A 293 -30.85 16.88 -1.43
CA SER A 293 -30.97 17.40 -0.07
C SER A 293 -31.46 16.37 0.96
N SER A 294 -31.18 15.08 0.79
CA SER A 294 -31.75 14.07 1.71
C SER A 294 -30.92 12.82 2.00
N ASN A 295 -29.67 12.70 1.55
CA ASN A 295 -28.69 11.79 2.16
C ASN A 295 -27.27 12.11 1.67
N LYS A 296 -26.38 12.54 2.57
CA LYS A 296 -24.92 12.57 2.33
C LYS A 296 -24.40 11.14 2.23
N GLY A 297 -24.64 10.47 1.10
CA GLY A 297 -24.25 9.08 0.89
C GLY A 297 -22.73 8.95 0.80
N MET A 298 -22.17 7.90 1.41
CA MET A 298 -20.79 7.49 1.18
C MET A 298 -20.78 6.21 0.36
N PHE A 299 -20.04 6.19 -0.73
CA PHE A 299 -19.84 5.03 -1.60
C PHE A 299 -18.53 4.34 -1.24
N ALA A 300 -18.53 3.01 -1.28
CA ALA A 300 -17.33 2.22 -1.04
C ALA A 300 -17.16 1.14 -2.11
N PHE A 301 -15.98 1.08 -2.74
CA PHE A 301 -15.58 -0.11 -3.49
C PHE A 301 -14.97 -1.12 -2.52
N ASP A 302 -15.59 -2.29 -2.37
CA ASP A 302 -15.12 -3.36 -1.48
C ASP A 302 -14.09 -4.25 -2.19
N VAL A 303 -12.82 -3.90 -2.01
CA VAL A 303 -11.66 -4.58 -2.59
C VAL A 303 -11.58 -6.02 -2.08
N GLU A 304 -11.80 -6.24 -0.78
CA GLU A 304 -11.70 -7.55 -0.15
C GLU A 304 -12.79 -8.49 -0.69
N ALA A 305 -14.03 -8.01 -0.79
CA ALA A 305 -15.11 -8.77 -1.40
C ALA A 305 -14.81 -9.12 -2.87
N SER A 306 -14.31 -8.17 -3.65
CA SER A 306 -13.91 -8.40 -5.05
C SER A 306 -12.81 -9.46 -5.19
N HIS A 307 -11.83 -9.44 -4.27
CA HIS A 307 -10.71 -10.37 -4.27
C HIS A 307 -11.08 -11.78 -3.77
N HIS A 308 -12.14 -11.90 -2.98
CA HIS A 308 -12.64 -13.18 -2.45
C HIS A 308 -13.85 -13.71 -3.21
N ALA A 309 -14.36 -12.97 -4.20
CA ALA A 309 -15.51 -13.38 -5.00
C ALA A 309 -15.22 -14.69 -5.75
N THR A 310 -15.94 -15.76 -5.39
CA THR A 310 -15.86 -17.07 -6.07
C THR A 310 -16.21 -16.98 -7.54
N SER A 311 -17.04 -16.00 -7.91
CA SER A 311 -17.42 -15.70 -9.29
C SER A 311 -16.21 -15.30 -10.16
N ALA A 312 -15.18 -14.68 -9.58
CA ALA A 312 -13.92 -14.34 -10.26
C ALA A 312 -12.78 -15.33 -9.97
N TRP A 313 -12.68 -15.82 -8.73
CA TRP A 313 -11.52 -16.59 -8.25
C TRP A 313 -11.77 -18.09 -8.07
N GLY A 314 -12.98 -18.56 -8.41
CA GLY A 314 -13.39 -19.96 -8.33
C GLY A 314 -13.71 -20.40 -6.90
N SER A 315 -13.99 -21.69 -6.71
CA SER A 315 -14.34 -22.29 -5.41
C SER A 315 -13.25 -22.13 -4.35
N THR A 316 -12.02 -21.91 -4.77
CA THR A 316 -10.84 -21.83 -3.90
C THR A 316 -10.48 -20.38 -3.56
N ALA A 317 -11.36 -19.40 -3.82
CA ALA A 317 -11.08 -17.97 -3.69
C ALA A 317 -10.49 -17.54 -2.33
N THR A 318 -10.83 -18.22 -1.25
CA THR A 318 -10.33 -17.92 0.11
C THR A 318 -9.04 -18.68 0.47
N GLU A 319 -8.51 -19.48 -0.45
CA GLU A 319 -7.25 -20.23 -0.27
C GLU A 319 -6.07 -19.48 -0.87
N PHE A 320 -4.93 -19.54 -0.19
CA PHE A 320 -3.66 -19.02 -0.68
C PHE A 320 -3.05 -19.95 -1.73
N LYS A 321 -3.23 -19.63 -3.01
CA LYS A 321 -2.75 -20.42 -4.16
C LYS A 321 -1.96 -19.55 -5.14
N PRO A 322 -0.63 -19.41 -4.95
CA PRO A 322 0.24 -18.64 -5.83
C PRO A 322 0.19 -19.09 -7.30
N GLU A 323 -0.16 -20.34 -7.56
CA GLU A 323 -0.23 -20.92 -8.92
C GLU A 323 -1.26 -20.21 -9.81
N ARG A 324 -2.25 -19.49 -9.24
CA ARG A 324 -3.24 -18.67 -9.98
C ARG A 324 -2.58 -17.68 -10.94
N TRP A 325 -1.41 -17.19 -10.59
CA TRP A 325 -0.69 -16.14 -11.30
C TRP A 325 0.05 -16.66 -12.55
N THR A 326 -0.08 -17.95 -12.89
CA THR A 326 0.46 -18.53 -14.14
C THR A 326 -0.36 -18.19 -15.39
N GLY A 327 -1.63 -17.77 -15.22
CA GLY A 327 -2.52 -17.48 -16.35
C GLY A 327 -3.83 -16.84 -15.91
N LEU A 328 -3.79 -15.57 -15.48
CA LEU A 328 -4.99 -14.86 -15.04
C LEU A 328 -5.98 -14.66 -16.19
N THR A 329 -7.23 -15.00 -15.93
CA THR A 329 -8.36 -14.61 -16.77
C THR A 329 -8.54 -13.09 -16.76
N PRO A 330 -9.16 -12.50 -17.79
CA PRO A 330 -9.46 -11.08 -17.78
C PRO A 330 -10.32 -10.63 -16.59
N ARG A 331 -11.25 -11.49 -16.14
CA ARG A 331 -12.07 -11.25 -14.95
C ARG A 331 -11.25 -11.15 -13.66
N GLN A 332 -10.27 -12.04 -13.48
CA GLN A 332 -9.38 -12.00 -12.32
C GLN A 332 -8.48 -10.76 -12.34
N ARG A 333 -7.99 -10.36 -13.52
CA ARG A 333 -7.23 -9.10 -13.66
C ARG A 333 -8.07 -7.89 -13.29
N TYR A 334 -9.33 -7.87 -13.68
CA TYR A 334 -10.25 -6.79 -13.33
C TYR A 334 -10.53 -6.75 -11.82
N ALA A 335 -10.74 -7.90 -11.19
CA ALA A 335 -11.04 -8.01 -9.76
C ALA A 335 -9.82 -7.66 -8.88
N PHE A 336 -8.60 -7.94 -9.33
CA PHE A 336 -7.39 -7.68 -8.56
C PHE A 336 -7.00 -6.18 -8.53
N ARG A 337 -7.42 -5.50 -7.46
CA ARG A 337 -7.19 -4.06 -7.20
C ARG A 337 -6.66 -3.74 -5.79
N PRO A 338 -5.53 -4.32 -5.36
CA PRO A 338 -5.04 -4.14 -3.98
C PRO A 338 -4.70 -2.70 -3.59
N PHE A 339 -4.49 -1.81 -4.57
CA PHE A 339 -4.14 -0.40 -4.38
C PHE A 339 -5.18 0.58 -4.97
N GLY A 340 -6.35 0.09 -5.41
CA GLY A 340 -7.33 0.91 -6.14
C GLY A 340 -7.16 0.90 -7.67
N THR A 341 -8.12 1.49 -8.37
CA THR A 341 -8.69 1.07 -9.68
C THR A 341 -7.80 0.90 -10.94
N SER A 342 -8.37 0.17 -11.92
CA SER A 342 -7.97 0.05 -13.34
C SER A 342 -8.55 1.20 -14.20
N PRO A 343 -7.83 1.70 -15.22
CA PRO A 343 -8.34 2.71 -16.16
C PRO A 343 -9.32 2.06 -17.15
N VAL A 344 -10.62 2.25 -16.96
CA VAL A 344 -11.59 1.93 -18.02
C VAL A 344 -12.64 3.03 -18.07
N ALA A 345 -12.34 4.05 -18.87
CA ALA A 345 -13.27 4.83 -19.69
C ALA A 345 -12.46 5.85 -20.53
N ALA A 346 -11.53 5.36 -21.35
CA ALA A 346 -11.06 6.18 -22.45
C ALA A 346 -12.15 6.15 -23.54
N ARG A 347 -12.82 7.31 -23.70
CA ARG A 347 -13.65 7.76 -24.83
C ARG A 347 -14.98 7.02 -25.09
N PRO A 348 -16.13 7.70 -24.98
CA PRO A 348 -17.17 7.53 -25.97
C PRO A 348 -16.64 8.07 -27.30
N THR A 349 -16.50 7.20 -28.30
CA THR A 349 -16.43 7.61 -29.69
C THR A 349 -17.79 8.19 -30.06
N VAL A 350 -17.94 9.51 -29.98
CA VAL A 350 -19.00 10.23 -30.70
C VAL A 350 -18.36 11.37 -31.46
N SER A 351 -18.46 11.27 -32.78
CA SER A 351 -18.15 12.28 -33.78
C SER A 351 -19.07 13.50 -33.64
N SER A 352 -18.55 14.63 -33.15
CA SER A 352 -18.84 16.02 -33.60
C SER A 352 -18.41 17.04 -32.52
N PRO A 353 -18.04 18.28 -32.90
CA PRO A 353 -17.29 19.19 -32.05
C PRO A 353 -18.17 20.28 -31.44
N THR A 354 -18.11 20.45 -30.13
CA THR A 354 -18.18 21.74 -29.39
C THR A 354 -18.48 21.44 -27.92
N GLU A 355 -17.44 21.38 -27.08
CA GLU A 355 -17.40 21.83 -25.68
C GLU A 355 -16.07 21.37 -25.05
N PRO A 356 -15.44 22.16 -24.16
CA PRO A 356 -14.19 21.77 -23.50
C PRO A 356 -14.47 20.65 -22.49
N LEU A 357 -14.26 19.41 -22.92
CA LEU A 357 -14.33 18.20 -22.09
C LEU A 357 -13.38 18.32 -20.88
N SER A 358 -13.97 18.31 -19.69
CA SER A 358 -13.30 18.33 -18.38
C SER A 358 -12.26 17.21 -18.25
N LEU A 359 -11.00 17.59 -17.96
CA LEU A 359 -9.83 16.71 -17.81
C LEU A 359 -9.82 15.88 -16.50
N GLU A 360 -10.77 16.09 -15.58
CA GLU A 360 -10.78 15.52 -14.22
C GLU A 360 -10.77 13.98 -14.11
N PRO A 361 -11.52 13.17 -14.89
CA PRO A 361 -11.59 11.72 -14.65
C PRO A 361 -10.29 10.96 -14.97
N VAL A 362 -9.35 11.60 -15.69
CA VAL A 362 -8.02 11.04 -15.98
C VAL A 362 -7.08 11.17 -14.77
N PHE A 363 -7.19 12.27 -14.01
CA PHE A 363 -6.33 12.60 -12.88
C PHE A 363 -6.66 11.81 -11.59
N ASP A 364 -7.91 11.37 -11.39
CA ASP A 364 -8.27 10.63 -10.18
C ASP A 364 -7.89 9.16 -10.18
N ALA A 365 -7.70 8.61 -11.38
CA ALA A 365 -6.95 7.38 -11.52
C ALA A 365 -5.52 7.59 -10.99
N GLU A 366 -4.91 8.77 -11.15
CA GLU A 366 -3.49 9.07 -10.82
C GLU A 366 -3.12 9.10 -9.33
N ILE A 367 -4.09 9.21 -8.40
CA ILE A 367 -3.80 9.36 -6.96
C ILE A 367 -3.85 8.04 -6.20
N LEU A 368 -4.79 7.16 -6.55
CA LEU A 368 -4.63 5.74 -6.23
C LEU A 368 -3.47 5.12 -7.05
N GLN A 369 -3.10 5.76 -8.16
CA GLN A 369 -1.89 5.50 -8.96
C GLN A 369 -0.72 6.43 -8.61
N LEU A 370 -0.67 7.04 -7.42
CA LEU A 370 0.61 7.47 -6.79
C LEU A 370 1.67 6.37 -6.89
N TRP A 371 1.15 5.16 -7.01
CA TRP A 371 1.77 3.87 -7.07
C TRP A 371 1.50 3.14 -8.42
N LYS A 372 1.33 3.87 -9.54
CA LYS A 372 1.66 3.39 -10.90
C LYS A 372 2.59 4.39 -11.58
N PRO A 373 3.78 3.95 -12.02
CA PRO A 373 4.61 4.72 -12.93
C PRO A 373 4.99 3.92 -14.19
N THR A 374 4.85 4.62 -15.30
CA THR A 374 5.39 4.31 -16.62
C THR A 374 6.92 4.49 -16.61
N ARG A 375 7.61 3.56 -17.29
CA ARG A 375 9.04 3.53 -17.68
C ARG A 375 10.09 3.77 -16.58
N VAL A 376 10.68 2.69 -16.06
CA VAL A 376 12.05 2.69 -15.49
C VAL A 376 12.72 1.33 -15.69
N PHE A 377 12.94 0.90 -16.93
CA PHE A 377 14.02 -0.02 -17.32
C PHE A 377 14.42 0.38 -18.73
N ALA A 378 15.23 1.44 -18.82
CA ALA A 378 16.29 1.48 -19.81
C ALA A 378 17.53 0.94 -19.12
#